data_AF-A0A917IEL6-F1
#
_entry.id   AF-A0A917IEL6-F1
#
_cell.length_a   1.000
_cell.length_b   1.000
_cell.length_c   1.000
_cell.angle_alpha   90.00
_cell.angle_beta   90.00
_cell.angle_gamma   90.00
#
_symmetry.space_group_name_H-M   'P 1'
#
loop_
_entity.id
_entity.type
_entity.pdbx_description
1 polymer ?
#
loop_
_entity_poly.entity_id
_entity_poly.type
_entity_poly.pdbx_seq_one_letter_code
_entity_poly.pdbx_strand_id
1 'polypeptide(L)'
;MCGFADVGSRAERFVCSPWHVLANAGTVFNGLALAIGALLLWRFWPRRVSGRAGSLLLAIGGLLVVGVGLTPWDLLPDAHHAFALLQAPLQWAGMLLLVRATWHGALPRAVPVVTASAAMLSIAGFALFVDALAGGPSASLGLGLTERVAFDTLTLWSAVVGVLLLRQRPPQAQAQAQAQAQAQAAAAISAGRGTRPRRASSSP
;
A
#
# COMPACT_ATOMS: atom_id res chain seq x y z
N MET A 1 -6.56 24.77 -15.56
CA MET A 1 -7.21 25.87 -14.85
C MET A 1 -6.14 26.88 -14.44
N CYS A 2 -6.46 28.18 -14.48
CA CYS A 2 -5.59 29.26 -14.05
C CYS A 2 -6.36 30.14 -13.07
N GLY A 3 -5.74 30.57 -11.98
CA GLY A 3 -6.37 31.43 -10.98
C GLY A 3 -5.37 31.94 -9.94
N PHE A 4 -5.81 32.91 -9.16
CA PHE A 4 -5.07 33.33 -7.96
C PHE A 4 -5.30 32.32 -6.84
N ALA A 5 -4.22 31.87 -6.22
CA ALA A 5 -4.26 30.97 -5.08
C ALA A 5 -3.17 31.36 -4.07
N ASP A 6 -3.48 31.29 -2.77
CA ASP A 6 -2.45 31.33 -1.74
C ASP A 6 -1.76 29.96 -1.67
N VAL A 7 -0.51 29.90 -2.12
CA VAL A 7 0.32 28.69 -2.13
C VAL A 7 0.99 28.43 -0.78
N GLY A 8 0.43 28.96 0.31
CA GLY A 8 0.99 28.84 1.65
C GLY A 8 2.03 29.91 1.98
N SER A 9 2.09 31.00 1.21
CA SER A 9 3.00 32.12 1.45
C SER A 9 2.31 33.34 2.07
N ARG A 10 1.01 33.23 2.43
CA ARG A 10 0.17 34.36 2.84
C ARG A 10 0.14 35.49 1.80
N ALA A 11 0.32 35.09 0.54
CA ALA A 11 0.37 35.96 -0.62
C ALA A 11 -0.22 35.18 -1.79
N GLU A 12 -1.27 35.73 -2.39
CA GLU A 12 -1.91 35.14 -3.56
C GLU A 12 -0.96 35.21 -4.77
N ARG A 13 -0.83 34.09 -5.47
CA ARG A 13 -0.05 33.99 -6.71
C ARG A 13 -0.94 33.45 -7.80
N PHE A 14 -0.74 33.96 -9.01
CA PHE A 14 -1.39 33.39 -10.18
C PHE A 14 -0.75 32.05 -10.54
N VAL A 15 -1.50 30.97 -10.46
CA VAL A 15 -1.06 29.61 -10.74
C VAL A 15 -1.87 29.04 -11.90
N CYS A 16 -1.18 28.49 -12.90
CA CYS A 16 -1.79 27.76 -13.99
C CYS A 16 -1.38 26.29 -13.91
N SER A 17 -2.36 25.40 -13.72
CA SER A 17 -2.18 23.96 -13.85
C SER A 17 -2.99 23.45 -15.05
N PRO A 18 -2.37 23.32 -16.24
CA PRO A 18 -3.05 22.76 -17.41
C PRO A 18 -3.48 21.31 -17.16
N TRP A 19 -2.73 20.57 -16.34
CA TRP A 19 -2.96 19.16 -16.05
C TRP A 19 -3.89 18.86 -14.86
N HIS A 20 -4.59 19.86 -14.31
CA HIS A 20 -5.50 19.66 -13.16
C HIS A 20 -6.57 18.58 -13.40
N VAL A 21 -7.14 18.47 -14.61
CA VAL A 21 -8.11 17.41 -14.94
C VAL A 21 -7.47 16.03 -14.83
N LEU A 22 -6.25 15.87 -15.35
CA LEU A 22 -5.53 14.61 -15.27
C LEU A 22 -5.17 14.27 -13.82
N ALA A 23 -4.76 15.26 -13.02
CA ALA A 23 -4.49 15.06 -11.60
C ALA A 23 -5.73 14.56 -10.86
N ASN A 24 -6.89 15.21 -11.06
CA ASN A 24 -8.15 14.83 -10.44
C ASN A 24 -8.62 13.44 -10.90
N ALA A 25 -8.54 13.16 -12.21
CA ALA A 25 -8.87 11.84 -12.76
C ALA A 25 -7.96 10.74 -12.20
N GLY A 26 -6.66 11.04 -12.05
CA GLY A 26 -5.70 10.15 -11.40
C GLY A 26 -6.04 9.87 -9.95
N THR A 27 -6.45 10.90 -9.19
CA THR A 27 -6.93 10.75 -7.82
C THR A 27 -8.18 9.86 -7.75
N VAL A 28 -9.16 10.06 -8.64
CA VAL A 28 -10.36 9.20 -8.74
C VAL A 28 -9.96 7.75 -9.04
N PHE A 29 -9.11 7.53 -10.04
CA PHE A 29 -8.65 6.19 -10.39
C PHE A 29 -7.92 5.50 -9.22
N ASN A 30 -7.04 6.23 -8.52
CA ASN A 30 -6.34 5.72 -7.34
C ASN A 30 -7.31 5.32 -6.22
N GLY A 31 -8.32 6.15 -5.94
CA GLY A 31 -9.35 5.85 -4.94
C GLY A 31 -10.15 4.60 -5.28
N LEU A 32 -10.56 4.45 -6.55
CA LEU A 32 -11.25 3.26 -7.04
C LEU A 32 -10.37 2.00 -6.96
N ALA A 33 -9.11 2.09 -7.39
CA ALA A 33 -8.16 0.98 -7.33
C ALA A 33 -7.94 0.51 -5.89
N LEU A 34 -7.79 1.44 -4.94
CA LEU A 34 -7.69 1.13 -3.53
C LEU A 34 -8.96 0.47 -3.00
N ALA A 35 -10.14 1.01 -3.33
CA ALA A 35 -11.40 0.47 -2.85
C ALA A 35 -11.66 -0.95 -3.37
N ILE A 36 -11.49 -1.16 -4.68
CA ILE A 36 -11.64 -2.47 -5.31
C ILE A 36 -10.60 -3.45 -4.75
N GLY A 37 -9.33 -3.05 -4.64
CA GLY A 37 -8.28 -3.89 -4.08
C GLY A 37 -8.56 -4.33 -2.65
N ALA A 38 -9.04 -3.41 -1.80
CA ALA A 38 -9.42 -3.72 -0.43
C ALA A 38 -10.59 -4.73 -0.36
N LEU A 39 -11.60 -4.57 -1.21
CA LEU A 39 -12.74 -5.50 -1.29
C LEU A 39 -12.34 -6.88 -1.83
N LEU A 40 -11.49 -6.94 -2.87
CA LEU A 40 -10.98 -8.20 -3.40
C LEU A 40 -10.17 -8.97 -2.35
N LEU A 41 -9.43 -8.27 -1.50
CA LEU A 41 -8.63 -8.86 -0.43
C LEU A 41 -9.44 -9.15 0.85
N TRP A 42 -10.74 -8.84 0.90
CA TRP A 42 -11.58 -8.95 2.10
C TRP A 42 -11.49 -10.30 2.84
N ARG A 43 -11.35 -11.40 2.10
CA ARG A 43 -11.25 -12.77 2.65
C ARG A 43 -9.83 -13.34 2.65
N PHE A 44 -8.85 -12.57 2.16
CA PHE A 44 -7.47 -13.02 1.99
C PHE A 44 -6.66 -13.01 3.30
N TRP A 45 -7.03 -12.14 4.24
CA TRP A 45 -6.20 -11.88 5.42
C TRP A 45 -6.15 -13.05 6.43
N PRO A 46 -4.98 -13.35 7.04
CA PRO A 46 -4.83 -14.44 8.00
C PRO A 46 -5.76 -14.33 9.22
N ARG A 47 -5.89 -13.12 9.79
CA ARG A 47 -6.87 -12.85 10.87
C ARG A 47 -8.12 -12.20 10.28
N ARG A 48 -9.21 -12.97 10.24
CA ARG A 48 -10.46 -12.57 9.55
C ARG A 48 -11.08 -11.29 10.07
N VAL A 49 -11.20 -11.11 11.39
CA VAL A 49 -11.91 -9.95 11.96
C VAL A 49 -11.16 -8.64 11.68
N SER A 50 -9.89 -8.54 12.09
CA SER A 50 -9.09 -7.34 11.86
C SER A 50 -8.82 -7.10 10.38
N GLY A 51 -8.60 -8.15 9.59
CA GLY A 51 -8.40 -8.03 8.14
C GLY A 51 -9.63 -7.48 7.42
N ARG A 52 -10.83 -7.97 7.76
CA ARG A 52 -12.10 -7.47 7.19
C ARG A 52 -12.39 -6.04 7.60
N ALA A 53 -12.28 -5.73 8.89
CA ALA A 53 -12.47 -4.37 9.38
C ALA A 53 -11.46 -3.41 8.72
N GLY A 54 -10.19 -3.81 8.63
CA GLY A 54 -9.15 -3.04 7.93
C GLY A 54 -9.47 -2.83 6.44
N SER A 55 -9.93 -3.88 5.76
CA SER A 55 -10.36 -3.79 4.35
C SER A 55 -11.54 -2.86 4.16
N LEU A 56 -12.52 -2.87 5.08
CA LEU A 56 -13.68 -1.99 5.02
C LEU A 56 -13.26 -0.52 5.13
N LEU A 57 -12.42 -0.22 6.12
CA LEU A 57 -11.92 1.14 6.35
C LEU A 57 -11.09 1.64 5.17
N LEU A 58 -10.26 0.78 4.57
CA LEU A 58 -9.51 1.12 3.36
C LEU A 58 -10.42 1.30 2.15
N ALA A 59 -11.49 0.50 2.03
CA ALA A 59 -12.47 0.66 0.96
C ALA A 59 -13.21 2.00 1.07
N ILE A 60 -13.69 2.35 2.27
CA ILE A 60 -14.29 3.66 2.54
C ILE A 60 -13.27 4.78 2.30
N GLY A 61 -12.03 4.61 2.76
CA GLY A 61 -10.93 5.53 2.49
C GLY A 61 -10.70 5.76 0.99
N GLY A 62 -10.71 4.70 0.17
CA GLY A 62 -10.64 4.80 -1.28
C GLY A 62 -11.80 5.56 -1.90
N LEU A 63 -13.03 5.39 -1.40
CA LEU A 63 -14.18 6.19 -1.83
C LEU A 63 -14.06 7.67 -1.43
N LEU A 64 -13.45 7.97 -0.27
CA LEU A 64 -13.17 9.34 0.12
C LEU A 64 -12.11 9.99 -0.79
N VAL A 65 -11.07 9.24 -1.20
CA VAL A 65 -10.11 9.68 -2.23
C VAL A 65 -10.84 10.01 -3.54
N VAL A 66 -11.83 9.21 -3.94
CA VAL A 66 -12.67 9.54 -5.10
C VAL A 66 -13.39 10.87 -4.90
N GLY A 67 -13.95 11.09 -3.70
CA GLY A 67 -14.53 12.39 -3.31
C GLY A 67 -13.57 13.56 -3.49
N VAL A 68 -12.32 13.42 -3.03
CA VAL A 68 -11.24 14.42 -3.24
C VAL A 68 -11.04 14.73 -4.72
N GLY A 69 -10.96 13.71 -5.58
CA GLY A 69 -10.77 13.89 -7.02
C GLY A 69 -12.00 14.49 -7.74
N LEU A 70 -13.21 14.23 -7.25
CA LEU A 70 -14.46 14.77 -7.80
C LEU A 70 -14.82 16.17 -7.29
N THR A 71 -14.09 16.67 -6.29
CA THR A 71 -14.27 18.02 -5.73
C THR A 71 -13.00 18.82 -6.00
N PRO A 72 -12.89 19.45 -7.20
CA PRO A 72 -11.75 20.29 -7.51
C PRO A 72 -11.59 21.38 -6.44
N TRP A 73 -10.38 21.50 -5.91
CA TRP A 73 -10.08 22.40 -4.79
C TRP A 73 -10.42 23.87 -5.10
N ASP A 74 -10.31 24.27 -6.36
CA ASP A 74 -10.63 25.61 -6.83
C ASP A 74 -12.13 25.93 -6.89
N LEU A 75 -12.98 24.92 -7.02
CA LEU A 75 -14.43 25.08 -7.12
C LEU A 75 -15.15 24.77 -5.81
N LEU A 76 -14.67 23.75 -5.09
CA LEU A 76 -15.31 23.17 -3.91
C LEU A 76 -14.28 22.88 -2.81
N PRO A 77 -13.56 23.91 -2.31
CA PRO A 77 -12.47 23.71 -1.34
C PRO A 77 -12.95 23.00 -0.08
N ASP A 78 -14.05 23.44 0.53
CA ASP A 78 -14.55 22.86 1.79
C ASP A 78 -14.87 21.37 1.66
N ALA A 79 -15.47 20.96 0.53
CA ALA A 79 -15.77 19.56 0.27
C ALA A 79 -14.48 18.75 0.05
N HIS A 80 -13.52 19.29 -0.71
CA HIS A 80 -12.22 18.68 -0.94
C HIS A 80 -11.49 18.42 0.38
N HIS A 81 -11.42 19.44 1.25
CA HIS A 81 -10.81 19.37 2.57
C HIS A 81 -11.53 18.37 3.47
N ALA A 82 -12.87 18.36 3.47
CA ALA A 82 -13.64 17.41 4.28
C ALA A 82 -13.38 15.95 3.87
N PHE A 83 -13.34 15.65 2.58
CA PHE A 83 -13.01 14.31 2.08
C PHE A 83 -11.58 13.91 2.46
N ALA A 84 -10.59 14.80 2.26
CA ALA A 84 -9.20 14.53 2.60
C ALA A 84 -9.01 14.31 4.11
N LEU A 85 -9.67 15.12 4.94
CA LEU A 85 -9.59 15.04 6.41
C LEU A 85 -10.22 13.76 6.96
N LEU A 86 -11.34 13.30 6.39
CA LEU A 86 -11.97 12.03 6.78
C LEU A 86 -11.20 10.82 6.28
N GLN A 87 -10.61 10.92 5.08
CA GLN A 87 -9.85 9.84 4.45
C GLN A 87 -8.68 9.39 5.32
N ALA A 88 -7.85 10.32 5.79
CA ALA A 88 -6.62 10.03 6.51
C ALA A 88 -6.80 9.11 7.74
N PRO A 89 -7.63 9.46 8.75
CA PRO A 89 -7.79 8.63 9.94
C PRO A 89 -8.41 7.27 9.63
N LEU A 90 -9.33 7.19 8.65
CA LEU A 90 -9.91 5.91 8.23
C LEU A 90 -8.87 5.00 7.58
N GLN A 91 -8.04 5.54 6.68
CA GLN A 91 -6.96 4.79 6.06
C GLN A 91 -5.92 4.34 7.10
N TRP A 92 -5.52 5.20 8.04
CA TRP A 92 -4.59 4.81 9.10
C TRP A 92 -5.14 3.70 9.98
N ALA A 93 -6.39 3.82 10.44
CA ALA A 93 -7.04 2.78 11.22
C ALA A 93 -7.12 1.46 10.41
N GLY A 94 -7.44 1.54 9.12
CA GLY A 94 -7.42 0.41 8.21
C GLY A 94 -6.06 -0.27 8.12
N MET A 95 -5.00 0.51 7.93
CA MET A 95 -3.61 0.05 7.88
C MET A 95 -3.17 -0.60 9.19
N LEU A 96 -3.44 0.01 10.34
CA LEU A 96 -3.09 -0.55 11.66
C LEU A 96 -3.81 -1.88 11.92
N LEU A 97 -5.07 -2.01 11.49
CA LEU A 97 -5.79 -3.28 11.55
C LEU A 97 -5.19 -4.33 10.61
N LEU A 98 -4.71 -3.94 9.41
CA LEU A 98 -3.98 -4.84 8.52
C LEU A 98 -2.63 -5.26 9.09
N VAL A 99 -1.87 -4.35 9.72
CA VAL A 99 -0.63 -4.68 10.44
C VAL A 99 -0.94 -5.77 11.47
N ARG A 100 -1.94 -5.56 12.33
CA ARG A 100 -2.37 -6.57 13.32
C ARG A 100 -2.85 -7.87 12.67
N ALA A 101 -3.52 -7.80 11.52
CA ALA A 101 -4.00 -8.97 10.80
C ALA A 101 -2.86 -9.84 10.21
N THR A 102 -1.71 -9.24 9.95
CA THR A 102 -0.62 -9.83 9.17
C THR A 102 0.67 -10.06 9.96
N TRP A 103 0.85 -9.41 11.12
CA TRP A 103 2.10 -9.42 11.91
C TRP A 103 2.60 -10.81 12.30
N HIS A 104 1.69 -11.72 12.64
CA HIS A 104 1.98 -13.11 13.00
C HIS A 104 1.35 -14.10 12.01
N GLY A 105 1.11 -13.66 10.77
CA GLY A 105 0.46 -14.45 9.72
C GLY A 105 1.46 -15.18 8.82
N ALA A 106 0.91 -15.95 7.86
CA ALA A 106 1.70 -16.66 6.84
C ALA A 106 2.19 -15.76 5.69
N LEU A 107 1.91 -14.45 5.73
CA LEU A 107 2.36 -13.50 4.71
C LEU A 107 3.84 -13.12 4.94
N PRO A 108 4.57 -12.70 3.88
CA PRO A 108 5.93 -12.18 3.99
C PRO A 108 5.99 -11.02 4.99
N ARG A 109 7.03 -11.02 5.84
CA ARG A 109 7.25 -10.00 6.88
C ARG A 109 7.32 -8.56 6.32
N ALA A 110 7.65 -8.42 5.04
CA ALA A 110 7.64 -7.14 4.34
C ALA A 110 6.25 -6.46 4.34
N VAL A 111 5.14 -7.22 4.24
CA VAL A 111 3.79 -6.66 4.19
C VAL A 111 3.43 -5.87 5.45
N PRO A 112 3.48 -6.44 6.68
CA PRO A 112 3.21 -5.68 7.90
C PRO A 112 4.22 -4.58 8.16
N VAL A 113 5.51 -4.78 7.84
CA VAL A 113 6.55 -3.76 8.07
C VAL A 113 6.35 -2.54 7.19
N VAL A 114 6.20 -2.74 5.87
CA VAL A 114 5.94 -1.63 4.93
C VAL A 114 4.64 -0.91 5.28
N THR A 115 3.61 -1.65 5.69
CA THR A 115 2.34 -1.06 6.12
C THR A 115 2.50 -0.22 7.38
N ALA A 116 3.20 -0.73 8.41
CA ALA A 116 3.43 0.02 9.63
C ALA A 116 4.29 1.27 9.37
N SER A 117 5.39 1.14 8.62
CA SER A 117 6.26 2.26 8.27
C SER A 117 5.54 3.34 7.48
N ALA A 118 4.73 2.96 6.49
CA ALA A 118 3.94 3.91 5.71
C ALA A 118 2.87 4.62 6.55
N ALA A 119 2.18 3.90 7.44
CA ALA A 119 1.22 4.51 8.36
C ALA A 119 1.91 5.55 9.26
N MET A 120 3.06 5.20 9.84
CA MET A 120 3.81 6.11 10.71
C MET A 120 4.32 7.33 9.94
N LEU A 121 4.85 7.14 8.73
CA LEU A 121 5.33 8.23 7.89
C LEU A 121 4.19 9.17 7.48
N SER A 122 3.02 8.62 7.12
CA SER A 122 1.84 9.39 6.78
C SER A 122 1.30 10.19 7.97
N ILE A 123 1.20 9.58 9.16
CA ILE A 123 0.80 10.27 10.39
C ILE A 123 1.78 11.38 10.76
N ALA A 124 3.09 11.11 10.69
CA ALA A 124 4.11 12.11 10.95
C ALA A 124 4.06 13.25 9.93
N GLY A 125 3.90 12.94 8.64
CA GLY A 125 3.71 13.92 7.58
C GLY A 125 2.48 14.80 7.82
N PHE A 126 1.36 14.20 8.26
CA PHE A 126 0.15 14.95 8.59
C PHE A 126 0.35 15.86 9.80
N ALA A 127 1.04 15.40 10.84
CA ALA A 127 1.37 16.24 12.00
C ALA A 127 2.24 17.44 11.59
N LEU A 128 3.23 17.24 10.72
CA LEU A 128 4.03 18.31 10.15
C LEU A 128 3.19 19.24 9.26
N PHE A 129 2.24 18.72 8.50
CA PHE A 129 1.34 19.53 7.69
C PHE A 129 0.46 20.44 8.55
N VAL A 130 -0.11 19.91 9.64
CA VAL A 130 -0.90 20.68 10.60
C VAL A 130 -0.05 21.74 11.32
N ASP A 131 1.17 21.39 11.75
CA ASP A 131 2.10 22.35 12.36
C ASP A 131 2.47 23.48 11.38
N ALA A 132 2.77 23.14 10.12
CA ALA A 132 3.06 24.12 9.07
C ALA A 132 1.88 25.05 8.80
N LEU A 133 0.66 24.52 8.78
CA LEU A 133 -0.58 25.28 8.60
C LEU A 133 -0.83 26.24 9.77
N ALA A 134 -0.48 25.83 10.99
CA ALA A 134 -0.53 26.66 12.19
C ALA A 134 0.59 27.71 12.27
N GLY A 135 1.53 27.73 11.32
CA GLY A 135 2.69 28.62 11.32
C GLY A 135 3.80 28.19 12.28
N GLY A 136 3.85 26.90 12.64
CA GLY A 136 4.89 26.30 13.46
C GLY A 136 6.22 26.10 12.73
N PRO A 137 7.22 25.49 13.39
CA PRO A 137 8.57 25.33 12.87
C PRO A 137 8.65 24.60 11.52
N SER A 138 7.73 23.68 11.26
CA SER A 138 7.67 22.91 10.02
C SER A 138 7.19 23.71 8.81
N ALA A 139 6.72 24.94 8.98
CA ALA A 139 6.37 25.83 7.86
C ALA A 139 7.55 26.04 6.89
N SER A 140 8.78 25.97 7.41
CA SER A 140 10.03 26.02 6.62
C SER A 140 10.19 24.86 5.63
N LEU A 141 9.53 23.73 5.85
CA LEU A 141 9.53 22.57 4.95
C LEU A 141 8.60 22.78 3.74
N GLY A 142 7.68 23.73 3.82
CA GLY A 142 6.67 24.02 2.81
C GLY A 142 5.43 23.14 2.91
N LEU A 143 4.26 23.75 2.79
CA LEU A 143 2.95 23.07 2.89
C LEU A 143 2.79 21.96 1.86
N GLY A 144 3.26 22.18 0.63
CA GLY A 144 3.19 21.17 -0.42
C GLY A 144 4.01 19.92 -0.08
N LEU A 145 5.19 20.05 0.53
CA LEU A 145 6.00 18.86 0.87
C LEU A 145 5.35 18.06 1.99
N THR A 146 4.93 18.71 3.06
CA THR A 146 4.33 18.05 4.22
C THR A 146 2.99 17.39 3.87
N GLU A 147 2.19 18.02 3.02
CA GLU A 147 0.98 17.44 2.42
C GLU A 147 1.30 16.16 1.62
N ARG A 148 2.31 16.21 0.74
CA ARG A 148 2.69 15.05 -0.10
C ARG A 148 3.18 13.89 0.76
N VAL A 149 3.99 14.15 1.79
CA VAL A 149 4.40 13.09 2.73
C VAL A 149 3.19 12.51 3.46
N ALA A 150 2.22 13.33 3.85
CA ALA A 150 1.01 12.86 4.52
C ALA A 150 0.19 11.93 3.62
N PHE A 151 -0.12 12.34 2.39
CA PHE A 151 -1.11 11.65 1.55
C PHE A 151 -0.51 10.73 0.47
N ASP A 152 0.56 11.13 -0.21
CA ASP A 152 1.15 10.32 -1.30
C ASP A 152 1.85 9.07 -0.78
N THR A 153 2.30 9.07 0.47
CA THR A 153 2.81 7.88 1.17
C THR A 153 1.80 6.74 1.14
N LEU A 154 0.50 7.03 1.27
CA LEU A 154 -0.56 6.02 1.26
C LEU A 154 -0.78 5.44 -0.14
N THR A 155 -0.64 6.26 -1.18
CA THR A 155 -0.68 5.82 -2.58
C THR A 155 0.51 4.94 -2.93
N LEU A 156 1.72 5.33 -2.52
CA LEU A 156 2.93 4.50 -2.72
C LEU A 156 2.83 3.19 -1.96
N TRP A 157 2.32 3.22 -0.73
CA TRP A 157 2.09 2.04 0.08
C TRP A 157 1.15 1.04 -0.60
N SER A 158 0.02 1.49 -1.12
CA SER A 158 -0.98 0.60 -1.73
C SER A 158 -0.41 -0.12 -2.95
N ALA A 159 0.37 0.59 -3.78
CA ALA A 159 1.08 0.01 -4.92
C ALA A 159 2.13 -1.03 -4.47
N VAL A 160 2.98 -0.69 -3.49
CA VAL A 160 4.02 -1.60 -2.98
C VAL A 160 3.41 -2.86 -2.37
N VAL A 161 2.41 -2.72 -1.50
CA VAL A 161 1.72 -3.87 -0.90
C VAL A 161 1.00 -4.70 -1.96
N GLY A 162 0.34 -4.07 -2.93
CA GLY A 162 -0.26 -4.77 -4.07
C GLY A 162 0.76 -5.64 -4.82
N VAL A 163 1.94 -5.09 -5.12
CA VAL A 163 3.04 -5.85 -5.76
C VAL A 163 3.55 -6.98 -4.86
N LEU A 164 3.73 -6.73 -3.56
CA LEU A 164 4.18 -7.76 -2.60
C LEU A 164 3.16 -8.91 -2.48
N LEU A 165 1.87 -8.61 -2.58
CA LEU A 165 0.81 -9.62 -2.55
C LEU A 165 0.75 -10.40 -3.87
N LEU A 166 0.87 -9.75 -5.02
CA LEU A 166 0.88 -10.41 -6.33
C LEU A 166 2.09 -11.34 -6.53
N ARG A 167 3.21 -11.04 -5.89
CA ARG A 167 4.42 -11.90 -5.92
C ARG A 167 4.30 -13.15 -5.05
N GLN A 168 3.27 -13.26 -4.20
CA GLN A 168 3.09 -14.45 -3.38
C GLN A 168 2.51 -15.58 -4.22
N ARG A 169 3.22 -16.72 -4.21
CA ARG A 169 2.70 -17.93 -4.83
C ARG A 169 1.61 -18.54 -3.95
N PRO A 170 0.51 -19.04 -4.53
CA PRO A 170 -0.50 -19.74 -3.77
C PRO A 170 0.11 -20.93 -3.01
N PRO A 171 -0.36 -21.26 -1.80
CA PRO A 171 0.14 -22.40 -1.03
C PRO A 171 0.11 -23.73 -1.81
N GLN A 172 -0.87 -23.90 -2.70
CA GLN A 172 -0.98 -25.07 -3.57
C GLN A 172 0.16 -25.16 -4.60
N ALA A 173 0.51 -24.04 -5.23
CA ALA A 173 1.62 -23.98 -6.18
C ALA A 173 2.98 -24.19 -5.48
N GLN A 174 3.11 -23.71 -4.24
CA GLN A 174 4.31 -23.96 -3.41
C GLN A 174 4.42 -25.43 -3.01
N ALA A 175 3.32 -26.04 -2.54
CA ALA A 175 3.28 -27.45 -2.17
C ALA A 175 3.57 -28.37 -3.37
N GLN A 176 3.01 -28.07 -4.54
CA GLN A 176 3.29 -28.81 -5.78
C GLN A 176 4.75 -28.68 -6.20
N ALA A 177 5.33 -27.48 -6.14
CA ALA A 177 6.75 -27.27 -6.46
C ALA A 177 7.68 -28.01 -5.47
N GLN A 178 7.35 -28.02 -4.18
CA GLN A 178 8.09 -28.78 -3.16
C GLN A 178 7.99 -30.29 -3.38
N ALA A 179 6.79 -30.81 -3.67
CA ALA A 179 6.59 -32.22 -3.96
C ALA A 179 7.35 -32.66 -5.23
N GLN A 180 7.34 -31.83 -6.28
CA GLN A 180 8.10 -32.09 -7.51
C GLN A 180 9.61 -32.09 -7.26
N ALA A 181 10.12 -31.13 -6.49
CA ALA A 181 11.55 -31.08 -6.13
C ALA A 181 11.97 -32.30 -5.30
N GLN A 182 11.14 -32.76 -4.36
CA GLN A 182 11.38 -33.98 -3.57
C GLN A 182 11.39 -35.24 -4.45
N ALA A 183 10.44 -35.35 -5.39
CA ALA A 183 10.38 -36.48 -6.33
C ALA A 183 11.62 -36.53 -7.25
N GLN A 184 12.07 -35.37 -7.76
CA GLN A 184 13.29 -35.28 -8.58
C GLN A 184 14.55 -35.67 -7.80
N ALA A 185 14.67 -35.21 -6.55
CA ALA A 185 15.79 -35.59 -5.69
C ALA A 185 15.81 -37.10 -5.39
N ALA A 186 14.65 -37.70 -5.13
CA ALA A 186 14.54 -39.15 -4.91
C ALA A 186 14.95 -39.97 -6.14
N ALA A 187 14.55 -39.53 -7.34
CA ALA A 187 14.92 -40.16 -8.61
C ALA A 187 16.43 -40.05 -8.92
N ALA A 188 17.07 -38.93 -8.57
CA ALA A 188 18.52 -38.77 -8.72
C ALA A 188 19.30 -39.71 -7.80
N ILE A 189 18.84 -39.91 -6.56
CA ILE A 189 19.48 -40.82 -5.59
C ILE A 189 19.35 -42.28 -6.04
N SER A 190 18.21 -42.69 -6.59
CA SER A 190 18.02 -44.06 -7.09
C SER A 190 18.86 -44.34 -8.34
N ALA A 191 18.98 -43.37 -9.26
CA ALA A 191 19.85 -43.47 -10.43
C ALA A 191 21.34 -43.58 -10.06
N GLY A 192 21.80 -42.84 -9.03
CA GLY A 192 23.19 -42.89 -8.55
C GLY A 192 23.56 -44.17 -7.79
N ARG A 193 22.59 -44.93 -7.27
CA ARG A 193 22.86 -46.22 -6.58
C ARG A 193 23.12 -47.39 -7.55
N GLY A 194 22.72 -47.27 -8.81
CA GLY A 194 22.87 -48.32 -9.82
C GLY A 194 24.29 -48.50 -10.39
N THR A 195 25.20 -47.55 -10.15
CA THR A 195 26.53 -47.54 -10.77
C THR A 195 27.67 -48.01 -9.87
N ARG A 196 27.40 -48.63 -8.71
CA ARG A 196 28.48 -49.24 -7.91
C ARG A 196 29.09 -50.40 -8.71
N PRO A 197 30.35 -50.30 -9.15
CA PRO A 197 30.99 -51.39 -9.88
C PRO A 197 31.05 -52.61 -8.97
N ARG A 198 30.47 -53.71 -9.45
CA ARG A 198 30.50 -55.01 -8.80
C ARG A 198 31.98 -55.37 -8.63
N ARG A 199 32.50 -55.29 -7.40
CA ARG A 199 33.87 -55.72 -7.07
C ARG A 199 33.99 -57.17 -7.55
N ALA A 200 34.72 -57.37 -8.63
CA ALA A 200 35.08 -58.70 -9.09
C ALA A 200 35.90 -59.35 -7.97
N SER A 201 35.32 -60.36 -7.33
CA SER A 201 36.01 -61.21 -6.39
C SER A 201 36.99 -62.08 -7.18
N SER A 202 38.28 -61.73 -7.12
CA SER A 202 39.36 -62.63 -7.48
C SER A 202 39.45 -63.71 -6.39
N SER A 203 39.08 -64.93 -6.73
CA SER A 203 39.36 -66.15 -5.96
C SER A 203 40.71 -66.73 -6.39
N PRO A 204 41.36 -67.51 -5.52
CA PRO A 204 42.82 -67.58 -5.31
C PRO A 204 43.62 -68.29 -6.39
#